data_AF-A0A7X5FC76-F1
#
_entry.id   AF-A0A7X5FC76-F1
#
_cell.length_a   1.000
_cell.length_b   1.000
_cell.length_c   1.000
_cell.angle_alpha   90.00
_cell.angle_beta   90.00
_cell.angle_gamma   90.00
#
_symmetry.space_group_name_H-M   'P 1'
#
loop_
_entity.id
_entity.type
_entity.pdbx_description
1 polymer ?
#
loop_
_entity_poly.entity_id
_entity_poly.type
_entity_poly.pdbx_seq_one_letter_code
_entity_poly.pdbx_strand_id
1 'polypeptide(L)'
;MKQELQLTEVTKPIKKGEKIIILELTDIQLHSNARISKSTGDVIDRSIKNNKPGRIFSPLKNQTSSTDNKMTFEIPFNMQDPSLHKMIADYQKQGYRVMIKKPTSGLPILLGKDAQEFMESKNGKRILRGIAKRKDKE
;
A
#
# COMPACT_ATOMS: atom_id res chain seq x y z
N MET A 1 26.06 13.24 -8.36
CA MET A 1 24.91 13.61 -9.20
C MET A 1 23.63 13.19 -8.48
N LYS A 2 22.80 14.14 -8.03
CA LYS A 2 21.49 13.84 -7.43
C LYS A 2 20.47 13.68 -8.57
N GLN A 3 20.05 12.45 -8.86
CA GLN A 3 18.89 12.22 -9.71
C GLN A 3 17.64 12.27 -8.82
N GLU A 4 16.90 13.37 -8.91
CA GLU A 4 15.57 13.46 -8.31
C GLU A 4 14.60 12.64 -9.16
N LEU A 5 14.03 11.59 -8.57
CA LEU A 5 12.97 10.82 -9.20
C LEU A 5 11.72 11.69 -9.35
N GLN A 6 11.32 11.99 -10.58
CA GLN A 6 10.04 12.62 -10.85
C GLN A 6 8.96 11.55 -11.02
N LEU A 7 8.34 11.13 -9.92
CA LEU A 7 7.03 10.47 -9.98
C LEU A 7 6.00 11.57 -10.23
N THR A 8 5.58 11.71 -11.48
CA THR A 8 4.55 12.70 -11.81
C THR A 8 3.18 12.16 -11.47
N GLU A 9 2.43 12.89 -10.66
CA GLU A 9 1.02 12.61 -10.40
C GLU A 9 0.23 12.59 -11.71
N VAL A 10 -0.80 11.74 -11.80
CA VAL A 10 -1.73 11.67 -12.93
C VAL A 10 -2.68 12.89 -12.89
N THR A 11 -2.14 14.09 -13.04
CA THR A 11 -2.91 15.34 -13.17
C THR A 11 -2.91 15.87 -14.61
N LYS A 12 -2.03 15.37 -15.47
CA LYS A 12 -1.95 15.77 -16.88
C LYS A 12 -2.76 14.81 -17.77
N PRO A 13 -3.57 15.32 -18.71
CA PRO A 13 -4.29 14.48 -19.66
C PRO A 13 -3.29 13.68 -20.52
N ILE A 14 -3.52 12.37 -20.60
CA ILE A 14 -2.69 11.43 -21.36
C ILE A 14 -2.82 11.78 -22.85
N LYS A 15 -1.70 12.10 -23.51
CA LYS A 15 -1.72 12.31 -24.97
C LYS A 15 -1.86 10.97 -25.67
N LYS A 16 -2.68 10.92 -26.72
CA LYS A 16 -2.93 9.73 -27.54
C LYS A 16 -1.60 9.25 -28.14
N GLY A 17 -1.13 8.06 -27.75
CA GLY A 17 0.14 7.47 -28.21
C GLY A 17 1.29 7.44 -27.17
N GLU A 18 1.11 8.03 -25.98
CA GLU A 18 2.10 7.92 -24.91
C GLU A 18 2.07 6.52 -24.25
N LYS A 19 3.24 5.90 -24.10
CA LYS A 19 3.41 4.66 -23.34
C LYS A 19 3.46 5.02 -21.85
N ILE A 20 2.42 4.69 -21.10
CA ILE A 20 2.29 5.07 -19.69
C ILE A 20 2.02 3.84 -18.82
N ILE A 21 2.69 3.80 -17.68
CA ILE A 21 2.44 2.82 -16.61
C ILE A 21 1.81 3.59 -15.45
N ILE A 22 0.57 3.26 -15.11
CA ILE A 22 -0.16 3.89 -14.02
C ILE A 22 -0.14 2.93 -12.82
N LEU A 23 0.47 3.38 -11.73
CA LEU A 23 0.43 2.70 -10.44
C LEU A 23 -0.80 3.20 -9.68
N GLU A 24 -1.73 2.30 -9.41
CA GLU A 24 -2.97 2.56 -8.68
C GLU A 24 -3.02 1.73 -7.41
N LEU A 25 -3.43 2.37 -6.30
CA LEU A 25 -3.77 1.67 -5.08
C LEU A 25 -5.22 1.20 -5.18
N THR A 26 -5.43 -0.10 -5.00
CA THR A 26 -6.75 -0.74 -5.13
C THR A 26 -7.45 -0.88 -3.79
N ASP A 27 -6.75 -1.38 -2.78
CA ASP A 27 -7.28 -1.73 -1.47
C ASP A 27 -6.18 -1.75 -0.41
N ILE A 28 -6.59 -1.68 0.85
CA ILE A 28 -5.70 -1.80 2.02
C ILE A 28 -6.15 -3.01 2.81
N GLN A 29 -5.24 -3.93 3.09
CA GLN A 29 -5.54 -5.12 3.88
C GLN A 29 -4.77 -5.13 5.19
N LEU A 30 -5.50 -5.28 6.29
CA LEU A 30 -4.93 -5.42 7.63
C LEU A 30 -4.67 -6.90 7.90
N HIS A 31 -3.40 -7.22 8.10
CA HIS A 31 -2.93 -8.57 8.37
C HIS A 31 -2.43 -8.67 9.81
N SER A 32 -2.63 -9.84 10.42
CA SER A 32 -2.13 -10.17 11.76
C SER A 32 -0.70 -10.71 11.73
N ASN A 33 -0.33 -11.42 10.67
CA ASN A 33 0.97 -12.10 10.54
C ASN A 33 1.46 -12.13 9.08
N ALA A 34 1.58 -10.95 8.46
CA ALA A 34 2.13 -10.85 7.12
C ALA A 34 3.65 -10.72 7.12
N ARG A 35 4.31 -11.40 6.17
CA ARG A 35 5.75 -11.24 5.93
C ARG A 35 6.00 -9.90 5.23
N ILE A 36 6.78 -9.04 5.88
CA ILE A 36 7.16 -7.73 5.34
C ILE A 36 7.83 -7.89 3.96
N SER A 37 7.44 -7.04 3.02
CA SER A 37 8.02 -7.03 1.67
C SER A 37 9.44 -6.47 1.70
N LYS A 38 10.37 -7.17 1.05
CA LYS A 38 11.80 -6.79 1.03
C LYS A 38 12.08 -5.56 0.17
N SER A 39 11.43 -5.47 -0.99
CA SER A 39 11.54 -4.36 -1.91
C SER A 39 10.16 -4.04 -2.48
N THR A 40 9.83 -2.75 -2.52
CA THR A 40 8.62 -2.25 -3.15
C THR A 40 8.80 -2.25 -4.68
N GLY A 41 10.00 -1.93 -5.16
CA GLY A 41 10.34 -1.94 -6.60
C GLY A 41 10.13 -3.30 -7.25
N ASP A 42 10.62 -4.37 -6.62
CA ASP A 42 10.51 -5.73 -7.18
C ASP A 42 9.05 -6.22 -7.28
N VAL A 43 8.21 -5.82 -6.32
CA VAL A 43 6.78 -6.15 -6.32
C VAL A 43 6.08 -5.42 -7.46
N ILE A 44 6.38 -4.13 -7.66
CA ILE A 44 5.80 -3.33 -8.73
C ILE A 44 6.24 -3.88 -10.09
N ASP A 45 7.54 -4.15 -10.28
CA ASP A 45 8.06 -4.70 -11.54
C ASP A 45 7.39 -6.03 -11.90
N ARG A 46 7.23 -6.92 -10.90
CA ARG A 46 6.50 -8.19 -11.09
C ARG A 46 5.03 -7.96 -11.43
N SER A 47 4.40 -6.94 -10.84
CA SER A 47 3.00 -6.59 -11.10
C SER A 47 2.81 -6.09 -12.53
N ILE A 48 3.73 -5.25 -13.01
CA ILE A 48 3.76 -4.75 -14.39
C ILE A 48 3.96 -5.91 -15.37
N LYS A 49 4.99 -6.74 -15.15
CA LYS A 49 5.31 -7.88 -16.04
C LYS A 49 4.17 -8.90 -16.16
N ASN A 50 3.49 -9.18 -15.05
CA ASN A 50 2.42 -10.17 -15.00
C ASN A 50 1.03 -9.58 -15.28
N ASN A 51 0.93 -8.26 -15.46
CA ASN A 51 -0.32 -7.52 -15.58
C ASN A 51 -1.35 -7.91 -14.50
N LYS A 52 -0.88 -8.07 -13.26
CA LYS A 52 -1.69 -8.50 -12.11
C LYS A 52 -1.39 -7.61 -10.91
N PRO A 53 -2.39 -7.28 -10.08
CA PRO A 53 -2.17 -6.53 -8.85
C PRO A 53 -1.17 -7.24 -7.92
N GLY A 54 -0.19 -6.49 -7.43
CA GLY A 54 0.75 -6.93 -6.41
C GLY A 54 0.34 -6.49 -5.01
N ARG A 55 1.05 -7.01 -3.99
CA ARG A 55 0.86 -6.61 -2.60
C ARG A 55 2.18 -6.21 -1.96
N ILE A 56 2.17 -5.05 -1.32
CA ILE A 56 3.28 -4.56 -0.51
C ILE A 56 2.84 -4.68 0.95
N PHE A 57 3.59 -5.45 1.71
CA PHE A 57 3.36 -5.65 3.13
C PHE A 57 4.33 -4.78 3.92
N SER A 58 3.80 -3.83 4.67
CA SER A 58 4.55 -2.97 5.57
C SER A 58 4.05 -3.13 7.01
N PRO A 59 4.93 -2.95 8.01
CA PRO A 59 4.50 -2.91 9.40
C PRO A 59 3.65 -1.66 9.63
N LEU A 60 2.57 -1.82 10.40
CA LEU A 60 1.79 -0.71 10.90
C LEU A 60 2.58 -0.05 12.04
N LYS A 61 3.00 1.20 11.88
CA LYS A 61 3.61 1.95 12.99
C LYS A 61 2.54 2.12 14.08
N ASN A 62 2.91 1.88 15.34
CA ASN A 62 2.04 2.16 16.48
C ASN A 62 1.76 3.67 16.49
N GLN A 63 0.53 4.05 16.19
CA GLN A 63 0.12 5.45 16.29
C GLN A 63 -0.34 5.71 17.72
N THR A 64 0.17 6.81 18.28
CA THR A 64 -0.38 7.41 19.49
C THR A 64 -1.85 7.72 19.26
N SER A 65 -2.68 7.30 20.20
CA SER A 65 -4.14 7.43 20.25
C SER A 65 -4.61 8.73 19.59
N SER A 66 -5.14 8.62 18.37
CA SER A 66 -5.85 9.73 17.75
C SER A 66 -7.29 9.67 18.24
N THR A 67 -7.76 10.77 18.82
CA THR A 67 -9.10 10.95 19.40
C THR A 67 -10.23 10.89 18.36
N ASP A 68 -9.89 10.94 17.08
CA ASP A 68 -10.81 10.78 15.97
C ASP A 68 -10.65 9.39 15.35
N ASN A 69 -11.73 8.77 14.87
CA ASN A 69 -11.78 7.50 14.11
C ASN A 69 -11.05 7.56 12.74
N LYS A 70 -9.95 8.32 12.65
CA LYS A 70 -9.14 8.54 11.45
C LYS A 70 -7.77 7.92 11.67
N MET A 71 -7.35 7.11 10.72
CA MET A 71 -6.01 6.54 10.69
C MET A 71 -5.24 7.13 9.51
N THR A 72 -4.16 7.86 9.80
CA THR A 72 -3.29 8.44 8.77
C THR A 72 -2.18 7.45 8.46
N PHE A 73 -2.17 6.80 7.31
CA PHE A 73 -1.08 5.91 6.93
C PHE A 73 -0.20 6.56 5.84
N GLU A 74 1.12 6.41 6.00
CA GLU A 74 2.07 6.70 4.93
C GLU A 74 2.10 5.50 3.99
N ILE A 75 1.85 5.72 2.70
CA ILE A 75 1.95 4.64 1.71
C ILE A 75 3.42 4.18 1.68
N PRO A 76 3.72 2.88 1.77
CA PRO A 76 5.09 2.36 1.85
C PRO A 76 5.81 2.37 0.49
N PHE A 77 5.68 3.45 -0.28
CA PHE A 77 6.59 3.74 -1.38
C PHE A 77 7.88 4.25 -0.77
N ASN A 78 8.79 3.33 -0.47
CA ASN A 78 10.13 3.73 -0.07
C ASN A 78 10.85 4.33 -1.28
N MET A 79 10.84 5.66 -1.37
CA MET A 79 11.53 6.41 -2.43
C MET A 79 13.06 6.24 -2.37
N GLN A 80 13.60 5.62 -1.33
CA GLN A 80 15.02 5.30 -1.17
C GLN A 80 15.32 3.85 -1.58
N ASP A 81 14.33 3.08 -2.04
CA ASP A 81 14.52 1.70 -2.50
C ASP A 81 15.30 1.66 -3.83
N PRO A 82 16.54 1.13 -3.85
CA PRO A 82 17.35 1.07 -5.07
C PRO A 82 16.67 0.31 -6.21
N SER A 83 15.89 -0.72 -5.90
CA SER A 83 15.16 -1.49 -6.91
C SER A 83 14.07 -0.65 -7.58
N LEU A 84 13.41 0.23 -6.81
CA LEU A 84 12.39 1.13 -7.36
C LEU A 84 13.02 2.15 -8.33
N HIS A 85 14.16 2.74 -7.94
CA HIS A 85 14.92 3.65 -8.82
C HIS A 85 15.32 2.97 -10.13
N LYS A 86 15.87 1.76 -10.04
CA LYS A 86 16.32 1.00 -11.20
C LYS A 86 15.14 0.67 -12.12
N MET A 87 14.04 0.19 -11.55
CA MET A 87 12.82 -0.11 -12.29
C MET A 87 12.29 1.12 -13.04
N ILE A 88 12.17 2.27 -12.35
CA ILE A 88 11.71 3.52 -12.99
C ILE A 88 12.63 3.92 -14.13
N ALA A 89 13.95 3.87 -13.92
CA ALA A 89 14.94 4.21 -14.95
C ALA A 89 14.87 3.27 -16.17
N ASP A 90 14.66 1.97 -15.94
CA ASP A 90 14.57 0.97 -17.00
C ASP A 90 13.32 1.19 -17.87
N TYR A 91 12.16 1.45 -17.25
CA TYR A 91 10.93 1.78 -18.00
C TYR A 91 11.03 3.15 -18.70
N GLN A 92 11.66 4.14 -18.08
CA GLN A 92 11.90 5.45 -18.72
C GLN A 92 12.80 5.33 -19.96
N LYS A 93 13.87 4.51 -19.92
CA LYS A 93 14.72 4.23 -21.09
C LYS A 93 13.96 3.55 -22.22
N GLN A 94 12.96 2.75 -21.91
CA GLN A 94 12.06 2.12 -22.89
C GLN A 94 10.99 3.08 -23.45
N GLY A 95 10.99 4.34 -23.01
CA GLY A 95 10.04 5.36 -23.41
C GLY A 95 8.72 5.33 -22.63
N TYR A 96 8.62 4.57 -21.54
CA TYR A 96 7.46 4.58 -20.66
C TYR A 96 7.54 5.69 -19.63
N ARG A 97 6.41 6.32 -19.34
CA ARG A 97 6.26 7.23 -18.20
C ARG A 97 5.56 6.52 -17.06
N VAL A 98 6.19 6.43 -15.90
CA VAL A 98 5.61 5.85 -14.69
C VAL A 98 4.90 6.95 -13.91
N MET A 99 3.62 6.76 -13.61
CA MET A 99 2.79 7.70 -12.87
C MET A 99 2.12 7.02 -11.67
N ILE A 100 1.85 7.79 -10.61
CA ILE A 100 1.05 7.32 -9.47
C ILE A 100 -0.30 8.01 -9.54
N LYS A 101 -1.38 7.22 -9.53
CA LYS A 101 -2.75 7.71 -9.47
C LYS A 101 -3.16 7.84 -8.02
N LYS A 102 -3.46 9.07 -7.61
CA LYS A 102 -4.07 9.33 -6.30
C LYS A 102 -5.52 8.81 -6.33
N PRO A 103 -5.96 8.01 -5.34
CA PRO A 103 -7.35 7.57 -5.27
C PRO A 103 -8.27 8.79 -5.05
N THR A 104 -9.29 8.92 -5.89
CA THR A 104 -10.27 10.02 -5.84
C THR A 104 -11.41 9.74 -4.86
N SER A 105 -11.66 8.47 -4.56
CA SER A 105 -12.60 7.98 -3.56
C SER A 105 -11.84 7.24 -2.45
N GLY A 106 -12.46 7.08 -1.29
CA GLY A 106 -11.85 6.34 -0.18
C GLY A 106 -11.47 4.92 -0.61
N LEU A 107 -10.30 4.46 -0.18
CA LEU A 107 -9.85 3.08 -0.44
C LEU A 107 -10.57 2.11 0.51
N PRO A 108 -11.03 0.95 0.01
CA PRO A 108 -11.59 -0.07 0.89
C PRO A 108 -10.51 -0.62 1.82
N ILE A 109 -10.79 -0.60 3.12
CA ILE A 109 -9.95 -1.22 4.15
C ILE A 109 -10.60 -2.56 4.51
N LEU A 110 -9.89 -3.64 4.23
CA LEU A 110 -10.35 -5.01 4.43
C LEU A 110 -9.48 -5.72 5.46
N LEU A 111 -10.04 -6.75 6.09
CA LEU A 111 -9.24 -7.69 6.89
C LEU A 111 -8.65 -8.74 5.97
N GLY A 112 -7.35 -9.01 6.13
CA GLY A 112 -6.72 -10.17 5.53
C GLY A 112 -7.30 -11.47 6.09
N LYS A 113 -7.19 -12.56 5.32
CA LYS A 113 -7.73 -13.87 5.72
C LYS A 113 -7.21 -14.35 7.08
N ASP A 114 -5.92 -14.13 7.34
CA ASP A 114 -5.27 -14.43 8.62
C ASP A 114 -5.86 -13.61 9.79
N ALA A 115 -6.15 -12.33 9.56
CA ALA A 115 -6.80 -11.49 10.55
C ALA A 115 -8.25 -11.94 10.81
N GLN A 116 -8.99 -12.34 9.76
CA GLN A 116 -10.33 -12.92 9.91
C GLN A 116 -10.29 -14.20 10.75
N GLU A 117 -9.39 -15.12 10.44
CA GLU A 117 -9.19 -16.37 11.20
C GLU A 117 -8.81 -16.09 12.66
N PHE A 118 -7.95 -15.09 12.91
CA PHE A 118 -7.61 -14.67 14.26
C PHE A 118 -8.83 -14.15 15.05
N MET A 119 -9.67 -13.33 14.42
CA MET A 119 -10.87 -12.78 15.05
C MET A 119 -11.89 -13.87 15.41
N GLU A 120 -12.00 -14.92 14.58
CA GLU A 120 -12.89 -16.06 14.81
C GLU A 120 -12.35 -17.04 15.88
N SER A 121 -11.04 -17.00 16.13
CA SER A 121 -10.37 -17.86 17.11
C SER A 121 -10.83 -17.60 18.56
N LYS A 122 -10.57 -18.57 19.45
CA LYS A 122 -10.86 -18.43 20.89
C LYS A 122 -10.14 -17.22 21.50
N ASN A 123 -8.93 -16.92 21.05
CA ASN A 123 -8.13 -15.80 21.54
C ASN A 123 -8.71 -14.46 21.06
N GLY A 124 -9.05 -14.34 19.77
CA GLY A 124 -9.72 -13.16 19.22
C GLY A 124 -11.03 -12.86 19.94
N LYS A 125 -11.88 -13.88 20.12
CA LYS A 125 -13.14 -13.77 20.88
C LYS A 125 -12.93 -13.33 22.33
N ARG A 126 -11.83 -13.75 22.98
CA ARG A 126 -11.50 -13.35 24.36
C ARG A 126 -11.13 -11.87 24.45
N ILE A 127 -10.34 -11.37 23.49
CA ILE A 127 -9.96 -9.96 23.40
C ILE A 127 -11.21 -9.10 23.17
N LEU A 128 -12.07 -9.48 22.22
CA LEU A 128 -13.33 -8.79 21.94
C LEU A 128 -14.23 -8.67 23.18
N ARG A 129 -14.37 -9.77 23.96
CA ARG A 129 -15.11 -9.74 25.23
C ARG A 129 -14.49 -8.79 26.25
N GLY A 130 -13.16 -8.71 26.30
CA GLY A 130 -12.44 -7.78 27.17
C GLY A 130 -12.69 -6.31 26.80
N ILE A 131 -12.70 -6.01 25.50
CA ILE A 131 -13.00 -4.66 24.98
C ILE A 131 -14.46 -4.28 25.29
N ALA A 132 -15.42 -5.17 25.02
CA ALA A 132 -16.83 -4.94 25.30
C ALA A 132 -17.08 -4.61 26.79
N LYS A 133 -16.50 -5.40 27.70
CA LYS A 133 -16.61 -5.17 29.15
C LYS A 133 -16.00 -3.85 29.65
N ARG A 134 -15.03 -3.28 28.91
CA ARG A 134 -14.45 -1.97 29.25
C ARG A 134 -15.35 -0.83 28.78
N LYS A 135 -15.95 -1.00 27.59
CA LYS A 135 -16.89 -0.03 27.03
C LYS A 135 -18.19 0.07 27.84
N ASP A 136 -18.63 -1.01 28.49
CA ASP A 136 -19.78 -0.99 29.41
C ASP A 136 -19.47 -0.36 30.78
N LYS A 137 -18.19 -0.03 31.06
CA LYS A 137 -17.73 0.55 32.33
C LYS A 137 -17.31 2.02 32.22
N GLU A 138 -17.28 2.56 31.00
CA GLU A 138 -17.14 3.99 30.71
C GLU A 138 -18.52 4.61 30.46
#